data_AF-A0A4U0XCX5-F1
#
_entry.id   AF-A0A4U0XCX5-F1
#
_cell.length_a   1.000
_cell.length_b   1.000
_cell.length_c   1.000
_cell.angle_alpha   90.00
_cell.angle_beta   90.00
_cell.angle_gamma   90.00
#
_symmetry.space_group_name_H-M   'P 1'
#
loop_
_entity.id
_entity.type
_entity.pdbx_description
1 polymer ?
#
loop_
_entity_poly.entity_id
_entity_poly.type
_entity_poly.pdbx_seq_one_letter_code
_entity_poly.pdbx_strand_id
1 'polypeptide(L)'
;MITLNRACRRARGHQQLSARRWLSQSTLDRLADPVQSYISTSRDPYLNLSLEHHLLQKSAPESTVLFLYINRPSIIIGRNQNPWLEVNLALLNPVRSGQPETEPPGLGVVDLVRRRSGGGTVFHDEGNVNWTVICPPKEFTRDKHAEMVVRALRSCGVNRSRVNERHDIVLDQGERNVDTDLDDTHVTPYTRKPADADLKPLKVSGSAYKLTRQRALHHGTCLLSSPNLNIIPDYLHSPAKPYITARGVESVSSPVGNILLSNERFIEAVRLNFAEMYGASRNVQHVQVGQEWLNHKPVQQGYKELKSRDWTFLQTPQFTISTSADPSATMDMELTVRNGAISGGHIRHPGGAKVVDLNSSIVGQRLHDIISWPETLSQMFTDVDSIERLAVNLTTNSVQTVLNLGNATLASGLIDDVRFHPSSGKAYVTDAGAPAIILLDLGSGATRRVLVDEPSTSAYMPVSAEGNLLHATGGAFEYIYADQHEVSPDGKYYYYQPANGGLSRIETQYLDQAFYNSALAQILSQFRESYSLTPKDHHSAHERHQDAVSAGSALAVDAMWIDTQKRLWMPAAQLNRGTPFNNGTSYVVPPLHVFTVDIGCGPSPIDHA
;
A
#
# COMPACT_ATOMS: atom_id res chain seq x y z
N MET A 1 -29.36 -66.31 -19.36
CA MET A 1 -29.69 -64.92 -19.74
C MET A 1 -30.31 -64.23 -18.53
N ILE A 2 -29.53 -63.47 -17.77
CA ILE A 2 -29.98 -62.68 -16.60
C ILE A 2 -29.15 -61.40 -16.60
N THR A 3 -29.78 -60.24 -16.42
CA THR A 3 -29.10 -58.94 -16.38
C THR A 3 -29.70 -58.09 -15.26
N LEU A 4 -28.86 -57.64 -14.32
CA LEU A 4 -29.25 -56.77 -13.20
C LEU A 4 -29.03 -55.30 -13.57
N ASN A 5 -30.10 -54.49 -13.53
CA ASN A 5 -30.00 -53.04 -13.69
C ASN A 5 -29.47 -52.37 -12.42
N ARG A 6 -28.47 -51.49 -12.56
CA ARG A 6 -28.03 -50.56 -11.51
C ARG A 6 -28.63 -49.16 -11.76
N ALA A 7 -28.96 -48.46 -10.68
CA ALA A 7 -29.59 -47.16 -10.74
C ALA A 7 -28.60 -46.03 -11.08
N CYS A 8 -29.11 -44.97 -11.72
CA CYS A 8 -28.35 -43.74 -11.98
C CYS A 8 -29.04 -42.56 -11.26
N ARG A 9 -28.30 -41.82 -10.42
CA ARG A 9 -28.79 -40.62 -9.74
C ARG A 9 -28.62 -39.40 -10.66
N ARG A 10 -29.67 -38.59 -10.83
CA ARG A 10 -29.54 -37.18 -11.29
C ARG A 10 -29.93 -36.24 -10.15
N ALA A 11 -29.06 -35.29 -9.84
CA ALA A 11 -29.37 -34.21 -8.90
C ALA A 11 -30.37 -33.23 -9.53
N ARG A 12 -31.26 -32.64 -8.71
CA ARG A 12 -32.08 -31.50 -9.11
C ARG A 12 -31.35 -30.21 -8.74
N GLY A 13 -31.06 -29.36 -9.72
CA GLY A 13 -30.56 -28.01 -9.45
C GLY A 13 -31.68 -27.10 -8.95
N HIS A 14 -31.45 -26.39 -7.84
CA HIS A 14 -32.34 -25.32 -7.40
C HIS A 14 -32.05 -24.04 -8.19
N GLN A 15 -32.93 -23.66 -9.12
CA GLN A 15 -32.96 -22.30 -9.65
C GLN A 15 -33.61 -21.37 -8.61
N GLN A 16 -32.86 -20.39 -8.12
CA GLN A 16 -33.43 -19.29 -7.33
C GLN A 16 -34.19 -18.33 -8.26
N LEU A 17 -35.51 -18.28 -8.13
CA LEU A 17 -36.35 -17.29 -8.81
C LEU A 17 -36.23 -15.94 -8.09
N SER A 18 -35.46 -15.01 -8.64
CA SER A 18 -35.31 -13.65 -8.11
C SER A 18 -36.54 -12.78 -8.41
N ALA A 19 -37.57 -12.90 -7.57
CA ALA A 19 -38.77 -12.09 -7.64
C ALA A 19 -38.44 -10.59 -7.50
N ARG A 20 -38.54 -9.84 -8.60
CA ARG A 20 -38.37 -8.38 -8.61
C ARG A 20 -39.48 -7.71 -7.80
N ARG A 21 -39.21 -7.39 -6.52
CA ARG A 21 -40.04 -6.46 -5.75
C ARG A 21 -39.98 -5.08 -6.39
N TRP A 22 -41.15 -4.52 -6.67
CA TRP A 22 -41.32 -3.13 -7.07
C TRP A 22 -41.55 -2.25 -5.84
N LEU A 23 -41.14 -0.98 -5.92
CA LEU A 23 -41.51 0.02 -4.92
C LEU A 23 -43.01 0.27 -4.96
N SER A 24 -43.69 0.08 -3.82
CA SER A 24 -45.09 0.45 -3.65
C SER A 24 -45.25 1.96 -3.50
N GLN A 25 -46.33 2.51 -4.06
CA GLN A 25 -46.68 3.94 -3.95
C GLN A 25 -46.69 4.42 -2.48
N SER A 26 -47.25 3.60 -1.59
CA SER A 26 -47.28 3.80 -0.13
C SER A 26 -45.91 3.87 0.56
N THR A 27 -44.81 3.58 -0.13
CA THR A 27 -43.43 3.80 0.34
C THR A 27 -42.92 5.20 0.01
N LEU A 28 -43.40 5.78 -1.09
CA LEU A 28 -43.08 7.16 -1.49
C LEU A 28 -44.00 8.16 -0.78
N ASP A 29 -45.26 7.81 -0.53
CA ASP A 29 -46.22 8.67 0.19
C ASP A 29 -45.74 9.00 1.62
N ARG A 30 -45.08 8.04 2.29
CA ARG A 30 -44.45 8.21 3.62
C ARG A 30 -43.39 9.30 3.70
N LEU A 31 -42.89 9.82 2.57
CA LEU A 31 -41.96 10.96 2.57
C LEU A 31 -42.63 12.23 3.15
N ALA A 32 -43.96 12.28 3.22
CA ALA A 32 -44.73 13.33 3.89
C ALA A 32 -44.89 13.14 5.42
N ASP A 33 -44.62 11.96 5.98
CA ASP A 33 -44.82 11.69 7.41
C ASP A 33 -43.93 12.59 8.29
N PRO A 34 -44.40 13.09 9.45
CA PRO A 34 -43.63 14.02 10.27
C PRO A 34 -42.41 13.36 10.94
N VAL A 35 -42.49 12.06 11.27
CA VAL A 35 -41.39 11.27 11.84
C VAL A 35 -41.26 9.96 11.06
N GLN A 36 -40.10 9.76 10.44
CA GLN A 36 -39.83 8.62 9.55
C GLN A 36 -38.63 7.80 10.07
N SER A 37 -38.64 6.49 9.85
CA SER A 37 -37.53 5.60 10.19
C SER A 37 -37.29 4.60 9.06
N TYR A 38 -36.04 4.51 8.59
CA TYR A 38 -35.60 3.63 7.50
C TYR A 38 -34.38 2.81 7.92
N ILE A 39 -34.31 1.56 7.49
CA ILE A 39 -33.13 0.69 7.68
C ILE A 39 -32.71 0.11 6.32
N SER A 40 -31.44 0.26 5.95
CA SER A 40 -30.92 -0.36 4.74
C SER A 40 -30.60 -1.83 4.94
N THR A 41 -31.17 -2.66 4.08
CA THR A 41 -30.82 -4.06 3.86
C THR A 41 -29.60 -4.22 2.95
N SER A 42 -29.17 -3.15 2.26
CA SER A 42 -28.01 -3.17 1.36
C SER A 42 -26.71 -2.89 2.11
N ARG A 43 -25.66 -3.64 1.75
CA ARG A 43 -24.26 -3.36 2.13
C ARG A 43 -23.51 -2.48 1.12
N ASP A 44 -24.19 -1.96 0.09
CA ASP A 44 -23.55 -1.15 -0.96
C ASP A 44 -23.44 0.34 -0.54
N PRO A 45 -22.23 0.88 -0.28
CA PRO A 45 -22.04 2.27 0.14
C PRO A 45 -22.59 3.27 -0.88
N TYR A 46 -22.48 2.98 -2.19
CA TYR A 46 -23.02 3.86 -3.23
C TYR A 46 -24.55 3.92 -3.22
N LEU A 47 -25.23 2.84 -2.82
CA LEU A 47 -26.69 2.82 -2.68
C LEU A 47 -27.11 3.50 -1.38
N ASN A 48 -26.45 3.19 -0.27
CA ASN A 48 -26.76 3.77 1.03
C ASN A 48 -26.61 5.30 1.03
N LEU A 49 -25.52 5.84 0.48
CA LEU A 49 -25.32 7.29 0.33
C LEU A 49 -26.20 7.94 -0.76
N SER A 50 -26.86 7.14 -1.61
CA SER A 50 -27.87 7.63 -2.58
C SER A 50 -29.28 7.64 -1.98
N LEU A 51 -29.60 6.67 -1.12
CA LEU A 51 -30.83 6.66 -0.30
C LEU A 51 -30.81 7.81 0.71
N GLU A 52 -29.70 7.99 1.43
CA GLU A 52 -29.45 9.15 2.30
C GLU A 52 -29.73 10.47 1.59
N HIS A 53 -29.10 10.67 0.42
CA HIS A 53 -29.27 11.90 -0.35
C HIS A 53 -30.72 12.08 -0.86
N HIS A 54 -31.38 10.98 -1.24
CA HIS A 54 -32.76 11.00 -1.68
C HIS A 54 -33.71 11.45 -0.56
N LEU A 55 -33.59 10.88 0.65
CA LEU A 55 -34.37 11.26 1.83
C LEU A 55 -34.13 12.74 2.21
N LEU A 56 -32.88 13.21 2.13
CA LEU A 56 -32.53 14.61 2.34
C LEU A 56 -33.18 15.56 1.32
N GLN A 57 -33.37 15.12 0.09
CA GLN A 57 -33.96 15.94 -0.98
C GLN A 57 -35.47 15.82 -1.14
N LYS A 58 -36.12 14.80 -0.55
CA LYS A 58 -37.52 14.46 -0.85
C LYS A 58 -38.45 14.22 0.34
N SER A 59 -37.97 13.92 1.55
CA SER A 59 -38.85 13.99 2.73
C SER A 59 -39.22 15.45 3.05
N ALA A 60 -40.43 15.68 3.59
CA ALA A 60 -41.01 17.02 3.76
C ALA A 60 -40.12 17.99 4.58
N PRO A 61 -40.18 19.32 4.36
CA PRO A 61 -39.35 20.32 5.06
C PRO A 61 -39.36 20.19 6.58
N GLU A 62 -40.55 20.06 7.18
CA GLU A 62 -40.75 19.97 8.62
C GLU A 62 -40.62 18.53 9.17
N SER A 63 -40.29 17.54 8.33
CA SER A 63 -40.15 16.14 8.76
C SER A 63 -38.78 15.85 9.38
N THR A 64 -38.78 14.92 10.34
CA THR A 64 -37.57 14.30 10.87
C THR A 64 -37.46 12.85 10.40
N VAL A 65 -36.27 12.45 9.93
CA VAL A 65 -35.99 11.13 9.36
C VAL A 65 -34.79 10.49 10.04
N LEU A 66 -34.95 9.29 10.59
CA LEU A 66 -33.85 8.40 10.95
C LEU A 66 -33.56 7.45 9.77
N PHE A 67 -32.30 7.30 9.39
CA PHE A 67 -31.83 6.27 8.47
C PHE A 67 -30.62 5.55 9.08
N LEU A 68 -30.66 4.22 9.08
CA LEU A 68 -29.61 3.34 9.62
C LEU A 68 -29.11 2.39 8.53
N TYR A 69 -27.79 2.24 8.39
CA TYR A 69 -27.20 1.36 7.37
C TYR A 69 -25.80 0.84 7.74
N ILE A 70 -25.42 -0.30 7.17
CA ILE A 70 -24.09 -0.91 7.30
C ILE A 70 -23.53 -1.06 5.87
N ASN A 71 -22.24 -0.82 5.68
CA ASN A 71 -21.58 -1.01 4.37
C ASN A 71 -20.65 -2.23 4.41
N ARG A 72 -20.33 -2.77 3.24
CA ARG A 72 -19.15 -3.63 3.02
C ARG A 72 -17.84 -2.81 3.16
N PRO A 73 -16.65 -3.44 3.23
CA PRO A 73 -15.35 -2.77 3.27
C PRO A 73 -15.25 -1.60 2.28
N SER A 74 -15.20 -0.38 2.82
CA SER A 74 -15.22 0.85 2.03
C SER A 74 -14.61 2.03 2.79
N ILE A 75 -13.99 2.95 2.05
CA ILE A 75 -13.39 4.18 2.57
C ILE A 75 -14.22 5.35 2.08
N ILE A 76 -14.78 6.11 3.01
CA ILE A 76 -15.69 7.21 2.73
C ILE A 76 -14.98 8.54 2.97
N ILE A 77 -14.49 9.18 1.90
CA ILE A 77 -13.85 10.50 1.95
C ILE A 77 -14.90 11.63 1.93
N GLY A 78 -14.63 12.71 2.65
CA GLY A 78 -15.46 13.90 2.70
C GLY A 78 -15.51 14.67 1.38
N ARG A 79 -16.55 15.52 1.22
CA ARG A 79 -16.88 16.20 -0.04
C ARG A 79 -15.75 17.06 -0.62
N ASN A 80 -14.85 17.58 0.22
CA ASN A 80 -13.76 18.50 -0.16
C ASN A 80 -12.35 17.94 0.16
N GLN A 81 -12.23 16.62 0.40
CA GLN A 81 -10.95 15.99 0.75
C GLN A 81 -10.14 15.55 -0.47
N ASN A 82 -8.83 15.36 -0.30
CA ASN A 82 -7.93 14.88 -1.33
C ASN A 82 -7.68 13.37 -1.18
N PRO A 83 -8.15 12.50 -2.11
CA PRO A 83 -7.97 11.05 -1.99
C PRO A 83 -6.50 10.63 -2.02
N TRP A 84 -5.63 11.36 -2.71
CA TRP A 84 -4.20 11.10 -2.76
C TRP A 84 -3.47 11.48 -1.45
N LEU A 85 -4.05 12.34 -0.61
CA LEU A 85 -3.52 12.71 0.71
C LEU A 85 -4.03 11.80 1.83
N GLU A 86 -5.23 11.26 1.66
CA GLU A 86 -6.09 10.70 2.71
C GLU A 86 -6.24 9.17 2.67
N VAL A 87 -5.83 8.53 1.57
CA VAL A 87 -6.08 7.10 1.32
C VAL A 87 -4.88 6.47 0.64
N ASN A 88 -4.46 5.30 1.11
CA ASN A 88 -3.49 4.46 0.41
C ASN A 88 -4.16 3.78 -0.79
N LEU A 89 -4.17 4.48 -1.94
CA LEU A 89 -4.93 4.09 -3.13
C LEU A 89 -4.49 2.74 -3.72
N ALA A 90 -3.27 2.27 -3.43
CA ALA A 90 -2.77 0.97 -3.90
C ALA A 90 -3.52 -0.21 -3.27
N LEU A 91 -3.91 -0.11 -1.99
CA LEU A 91 -4.55 -1.20 -1.24
C LEU A 91 -6.03 -1.43 -1.61
N LEU A 92 -6.64 -0.51 -2.37
CA LEU A 92 -8.08 -0.55 -2.70
C LEU A 92 -8.47 -1.72 -3.60
N ASN A 93 -7.54 -2.21 -4.43
CA ASN A 93 -7.79 -3.32 -5.36
C ASN A 93 -6.49 -4.08 -5.65
N PRO A 94 -6.06 -5.01 -4.78
CA PRO A 94 -4.80 -5.76 -4.92
C PRO A 94 -4.77 -6.68 -6.16
N VAL A 95 -5.91 -6.91 -6.83
CA VAL A 95 -5.96 -7.64 -8.10
C VAL A 95 -5.50 -6.76 -9.27
N ARG A 96 -5.56 -5.42 -9.14
CA ARG A 96 -5.09 -4.47 -10.17
C ARG A 96 -3.61 -4.12 -10.07
N SER A 97 -2.97 -4.32 -8.92
CA SER A 97 -1.54 -4.08 -8.73
C SER A 97 -0.65 -5.23 -9.22
N GLY A 98 -1.22 -6.38 -9.58
CA GLY A 98 -0.46 -7.60 -9.94
C GLY A 98 0.32 -8.21 -8.78
N GLN A 99 0.20 -7.65 -7.57
CA GLN A 99 0.96 -7.96 -6.38
C GLN A 99 -0.02 -8.25 -5.23
N PRO A 100 -0.44 -9.51 -5.04
CA PRO A 100 -1.44 -9.90 -4.05
C PRO A 100 -0.83 -10.23 -2.67
N GLU A 101 0.23 -9.54 -2.25
CA GLU A 101 0.95 -9.86 -1.00
C GLU A 101 1.56 -8.60 -0.33
N THR A 102 0.70 -7.70 0.15
CA THR A 102 1.06 -6.79 1.24
C THR A 102 0.79 -7.49 2.57
N GLU A 103 1.72 -7.47 3.51
CA GLU A 103 1.40 -7.74 4.92
C GLU A 103 1.05 -6.43 5.64
N PRO A 104 -0.03 -6.40 6.45
CA PRO A 104 -1.05 -7.45 6.62
C PRO A 104 -1.91 -7.61 5.35
N PRO A 105 -2.42 -8.83 5.05
CA PRO A 105 -3.19 -9.10 3.85
C PRO A 105 -4.43 -8.22 3.76
N GLY A 106 -4.51 -7.41 2.71
CA GLY A 106 -5.59 -6.46 2.48
C GLY A 106 -6.96 -7.14 2.33
N LEU A 107 -8.03 -6.39 2.58
CA LEU A 107 -9.43 -6.86 2.65
C LEU A 107 -10.05 -7.27 1.29
N GLY A 108 -9.23 -7.63 0.30
CA GLY A 108 -9.63 -7.75 -1.09
C GLY A 108 -10.00 -6.38 -1.66
N VAL A 109 -11.19 -6.26 -2.25
CA VAL A 109 -11.65 -5.03 -2.92
C VAL A 109 -12.34 -4.09 -1.91
N VAL A 110 -11.75 -2.91 -1.71
CA VAL A 110 -12.27 -1.87 -0.83
C VAL A 110 -12.77 -0.68 -1.67
N ASP A 111 -14.05 -0.35 -1.56
CA ASP A 111 -14.65 0.75 -2.34
C ASP A 111 -14.22 2.13 -1.81
N LEU A 112 -13.60 2.97 -2.65
CA LEU A 112 -13.39 4.39 -2.37
C LEU A 112 -14.61 5.22 -2.81
N VAL A 113 -15.27 5.89 -1.86
CA VAL A 113 -16.51 6.64 -2.12
C VAL A 113 -16.42 8.05 -1.55
N ARG A 114 -16.70 9.07 -2.36
CA ARG A 114 -16.83 10.46 -1.88
C ARG A 114 -18.26 10.74 -1.43
N ARG A 115 -18.48 11.07 -0.15
CA ARG A 115 -19.82 11.46 0.35
C ARG A 115 -20.17 12.92 0.03
N ARG A 116 -21.45 13.28 0.17
CA ARG A 116 -21.98 14.63 -0.14
C ARG A 116 -21.84 15.63 1.02
N SER A 117 -21.42 15.19 2.21
CA SER A 117 -21.18 15.97 3.45
C SER A 117 -19.70 16.34 3.65
N GLY A 118 -19.43 17.27 4.57
CA GLY A 118 -18.05 17.62 4.98
C GLY A 118 -17.43 16.63 5.98
N GLY A 119 -16.33 17.03 6.61
CA GLY A 119 -15.59 16.22 7.60
C GLY A 119 -14.50 15.32 7.00
N GLY A 120 -13.81 14.57 7.86
CA GLY A 120 -12.66 13.72 7.53
C GLY A 120 -12.99 12.36 6.92
N THR A 121 -11.96 11.57 6.62
CA THR A 121 -12.06 10.23 6.02
C THR A 121 -12.35 9.19 7.10
N VAL A 122 -13.17 8.19 6.76
CA VAL A 122 -13.50 7.07 7.65
C VAL A 122 -13.54 5.75 6.87
N PHE A 123 -13.15 4.66 7.53
CA PHE A 123 -13.32 3.29 7.04
C PHE A 123 -14.62 2.68 7.57
N HIS A 124 -15.30 1.88 6.75
CA HIS A 124 -16.56 1.20 7.05
C HIS A 124 -16.46 -0.29 6.72
N ASP A 125 -16.97 -1.16 7.58
CA ASP A 125 -17.22 -2.58 7.33
C ASP A 125 -18.52 -3.06 8.02
N GLU A 126 -18.77 -4.37 8.00
CA GLU A 126 -19.91 -5.02 8.64
C GLU A 126 -20.03 -4.81 10.16
N GLY A 127 -18.94 -4.45 10.84
CA GLY A 127 -18.91 -4.12 12.27
C GLY A 127 -19.09 -2.63 12.58
N ASN A 128 -19.37 -1.80 11.56
CA ASN A 128 -19.66 -0.38 11.68
C ASN A 128 -21.12 -0.05 11.27
N VAL A 129 -21.95 0.33 12.23
CA VAL A 129 -23.32 0.83 11.96
C VAL A 129 -23.30 2.34 11.77
N ASN A 130 -23.77 2.77 10.61
CA ASN A 130 -23.90 4.17 10.26
C ASN A 130 -25.32 4.64 10.59
N TRP A 131 -25.40 5.82 11.18
CA TRP A 131 -26.64 6.45 11.58
C TRP A 131 -26.76 7.82 10.93
N THR A 132 -27.98 8.21 10.60
CA THR A 132 -28.28 9.49 9.97
C THR A 132 -29.59 10.02 10.52
N VAL A 133 -29.58 11.27 11.00
CA VAL A 133 -30.80 12.03 11.29
C VAL A 133 -30.88 13.24 10.37
N ILE A 134 -32.03 13.38 9.71
CA ILE A 134 -32.35 14.53 8.86
C ILE A 134 -33.50 15.27 9.52
N CYS A 135 -33.37 16.57 9.77
CA CYS A 135 -34.36 17.39 10.47
C CYS A 135 -34.48 18.80 9.85
N PRO A 136 -35.42 19.64 10.31
CA PRO A 136 -35.47 21.04 9.92
C PRO A 136 -34.21 21.80 10.40
N PRO A 137 -33.64 22.75 9.63
CA PRO A 137 -32.39 23.43 10.01
C PRO A 137 -32.44 24.16 11.36
N LYS A 138 -33.62 24.65 11.75
CA LYS A 138 -33.90 25.29 13.05
C LYS A 138 -33.75 24.35 14.26
N GLU A 139 -33.76 23.03 14.03
CA GLU A 139 -33.74 21.97 15.06
C GLU A 139 -32.41 21.19 15.09
N PHE A 140 -31.44 21.59 14.27
CA PHE A 140 -30.13 20.97 14.18
C PHE A 140 -29.13 21.68 15.10
N THR A 141 -28.52 20.92 16.01
CA THR A 141 -27.22 21.23 16.58
C THR A 141 -26.26 20.09 16.26
N ARG A 142 -24.96 20.35 16.38
CA ARG A 142 -23.94 19.31 16.14
C ARG A 142 -24.03 18.18 17.17
N ASP A 143 -24.41 18.50 18.40
CA ASP A 143 -24.43 17.52 19.50
C ASP A 143 -25.72 16.71 19.55
N LYS A 144 -26.90 17.32 19.30
CA LYS A 144 -28.25 16.74 19.55
C LYS A 144 -28.39 15.25 19.19
N HIS A 145 -27.92 14.85 18.01
CA HIS A 145 -28.04 13.44 17.56
C HIS A 145 -26.86 12.56 17.98
N ALA A 146 -25.69 13.13 18.24
CA ALA A 146 -24.59 12.40 18.89
C ALA A 146 -24.96 12.06 20.35
N GLU A 147 -25.58 13.00 21.07
CA GLU A 147 -26.13 12.77 22.41
C GLU A 147 -27.25 11.73 22.40
N MET A 148 -28.14 11.74 21.41
CA MET A 148 -29.17 10.72 21.22
C MET A 148 -28.55 9.31 21.09
N VAL A 149 -27.44 9.21 20.35
CA VAL A 149 -26.68 7.95 20.21
C VAL A 149 -25.93 7.60 21.51
N VAL A 150 -25.44 8.57 22.28
CA VAL A 150 -24.90 8.31 23.63
C VAL A 150 -25.97 7.79 24.58
N ARG A 151 -27.18 8.36 24.60
CA ARG A 151 -28.30 7.86 25.42
C ARG A 151 -28.70 6.44 25.00
N ALA A 152 -28.71 6.13 23.71
CA ALA A 152 -28.87 4.77 23.19
C ALA A 152 -27.76 3.81 23.66
N LEU A 153 -26.49 4.23 23.60
CA LEU A 153 -25.34 3.44 24.06
C LEU A 153 -25.37 3.20 25.58
N ARG A 154 -25.69 4.22 26.39
CA ARG A 154 -25.89 4.10 27.84
C ARG A 154 -27.04 3.14 28.18
N SER A 155 -28.16 3.18 27.44
CA SER A 155 -29.26 2.20 27.59
C SER A 155 -28.83 0.75 27.27
N CYS A 156 -27.75 0.57 26.51
CA CYS A 156 -27.13 -0.74 26.26
C CYS A 156 -26.11 -1.17 27.35
N GLY A 157 -25.83 -0.32 28.34
CA GLY A 157 -24.83 -0.52 29.39
C GLY A 157 -23.46 0.10 29.08
N VAL A 158 -23.32 0.84 27.97
CA VAL A 158 -22.05 1.46 27.54
C VAL A 158 -21.86 2.81 28.26
N ASN A 159 -21.80 2.76 29.58
CA ASN A 159 -21.78 3.93 30.47
C ASN A 159 -20.51 4.79 30.36
N ARG A 160 -19.50 4.28 29.64
CA ARG A 160 -18.24 4.96 29.28
C ARG A 160 -18.38 5.89 28.07
N SER A 161 -19.54 5.92 27.42
CA SER A 161 -19.79 6.74 26.22
C SER A 161 -20.20 8.17 26.56
N ARG A 162 -19.62 9.12 25.83
CA ARG A 162 -19.99 10.54 25.85
C ARG A 162 -19.64 11.23 24.52
N VAL A 163 -20.23 12.40 24.31
CA VAL A 163 -19.80 13.36 23.28
C VAL A 163 -18.54 14.09 23.77
N ASN A 164 -17.74 14.64 22.85
CA ASN A 164 -16.60 15.50 23.15
C ASN A 164 -16.71 16.87 22.47
N GLU A 165 -15.77 17.77 22.77
CA GLU A 165 -15.69 19.14 22.24
C GLU A 165 -15.68 19.25 20.70
N ARG A 166 -15.39 18.15 19.98
CA ARG A 166 -15.40 18.07 18.51
C ARG A 166 -16.69 17.43 17.96
N HIS A 167 -17.64 17.14 18.83
CA HIS A 167 -18.90 16.45 18.54
C HIS A 167 -18.72 15.00 18.05
N ASP A 168 -17.58 14.38 18.35
CA ASP A 168 -17.35 12.94 18.20
C ASP A 168 -17.91 12.20 19.42
N ILE A 169 -18.29 10.92 19.27
CA ILE A 169 -18.56 10.04 20.44
C ILE A 169 -17.28 9.28 20.77
N VAL A 170 -16.90 9.33 22.05
CA VAL A 170 -15.72 8.65 22.60
C VAL A 170 -16.11 7.70 23.74
N LEU A 171 -15.27 6.69 23.97
CA LEU A 171 -15.23 5.90 25.19
C LEU A 171 -14.09 6.39 26.08
N ASP A 172 -14.41 6.90 27.26
CA ASP A 172 -13.40 7.19 28.28
C ASP A 172 -12.77 5.89 28.81
N GLN A 173 -11.57 6.01 29.37
CA GLN A 173 -10.73 4.92 29.87
C GLN A 173 -10.43 5.15 31.37
N GLY A 174 -9.91 4.11 32.04
CA GLY A 174 -9.64 4.15 33.49
C GLY A 174 -10.80 3.60 34.32
N GLU A 175 -10.71 3.80 35.63
CA GLU A 175 -11.67 3.27 36.61
C GLU A 175 -12.88 4.19 36.82
N ARG A 176 -14.00 3.59 37.23
CA ARG A 176 -15.19 4.31 37.68
C ARG A 176 -14.91 4.91 39.06
N ASN A 177 -15.14 6.20 39.22
CA ASN A 177 -14.75 6.96 40.40
C ASN A 177 -15.96 7.69 41.01
N VAL A 178 -16.20 8.94 40.64
CA VAL A 178 -17.32 9.76 41.13
C VAL A 178 -18.56 9.53 40.28
N ASP A 179 -19.74 9.44 40.90
CA ASP A 179 -21.02 9.47 40.19
C ASP A 179 -21.22 10.84 39.54
N THR A 180 -21.18 10.88 38.20
CA THR A 180 -21.65 12.03 37.41
C THR A 180 -23.15 11.93 37.18
N ASP A 181 -23.76 13.03 36.75
CA ASP A 181 -25.07 12.98 36.10
C ASP A 181 -25.03 11.95 34.94
N LEU A 182 -26.10 11.16 34.80
CA LEU A 182 -26.25 10.15 33.77
C LEU A 182 -26.99 10.68 32.53
N ASP A 183 -27.73 11.78 32.67
CA ASP A 183 -28.41 12.47 31.57
C ASP A 183 -27.50 13.48 30.85
N ASP A 184 -26.45 13.97 31.52
CA ASP A 184 -25.35 14.71 30.90
C ASP A 184 -24.50 13.77 30.02
N THR A 185 -24.65 13.93 28.72
CA THR A 185 -23.99 13.16 27.67
C THR A 185 -22.56 13.62 27.35
N HIS A 186 -22.02 14.64 28.02
CA HIS A 186 -20.67 15.18 27.80
C HIS A 186 -19.66 14.80 28.88
N VAL A 187 -20.11 14.20 30.00
CA VAL A 187 -19.27 13.64 31.07
C VAL A 187 -19.50 12.14 31.26
N THR A 188 -18.59 11.45 31.94
CA THR A 188 -18.77 10.06 32.40
C THR A 188 -18.16 9.87 33.79
N PRO A 189 -18.57 8.86 34.57
CA PRO A 189 -18.00 8.59 35.89
C PRO A 189 -16.61 7.91 35.82
N TYR A 190 -15.97 7.87 34.65
CA TYR A 190 -14.70 7.17 34.43
C TYR A 190 -13.55 8.17 34.35
N THR A 191 -12.65 8.12 35.34
CA THR A 191 -11.55 9.08 35.47
C THR A 191 -10.20 8.38 35.31
N ARG A 192 -9.28 8.97 34.56
CA ARG A 192 -7.87 8.54 34.53
C ARG A 192 -7.26 8.70 35.92
N LYS A 193 -6.47 7.74 36.40
CA LYS A 193 -5.58 7.96 37.55
C LYS A 193 -4.40 8.85 37.13
N PRO A 194 -3.68 9.50 38.08
CA PRO A 194 -2.46 10.24 37.76
C PRO A 194 -1.37 9.39 37.06
N ALA A 195 -1.37 8.07 37.28
CA ALA A 195 -0.50 7.12 36.59
C ALA A 195 -0.96 6.77 35.16
N ASP A 196 -2.22 7.03 34.82
CA ASP A 196 -2.85 6.69 33.53
C ASP A 196 -2.82 7.86 32.53
N ALA A 197 -1.85 8.78 32.65
CA ALA A 197 -1.83 10.05 31.92
C ALA A 197 -1.99 9.87 30.39
N ASP A 198 -1.34 8.84 29.84
CA ASP A 198 -1.35 8.50 28.42
C ASP A 198 -2.63 7.81 27.91
N LEU A 199 -3.53 7.35 28.78
CA LEU A 199 -4.79 6.71 28.38
C LEU A 199 -5.77 7.74 27.78
N LYS A 200 -5.68 7.89 26.45
CA LYS A 200 -6.56 8.75 25.66
C LYS A 200 -7.93 8.08 25.45
N PRO A 201 -9.05 8.83 25.46
CA PRO A 201 -10.36 8.29 25.08
C PRO A 201 -10.35 7.73 23.66
N LEU A 202 -10.99 6.59 23.46
CA LEU A 202 -11.07 5.93 22.15
C LEU A 202 -12.29 6.47 21.40
N LYS A 203 -12.09 6.97 20.17
CA LYS A 203 -13.15 7.43 19.29
C LYS A 203 -13.95 6.25 18.74
N VAL A 204 -15.27 6.33 18.84
CA VAL A 204 -16.20 5.26 18.41
C VAL A 204 -17.28 5.75 17.45
N SER A 205 -17.56 7.06 17.38
CA SER A 205 -18.31 7.70 16.28
C SER A 205 -17.52 8.89 15.74
N GLY A 206 -17.42 9.01 14.42
CA GLY A 206 -17.05 10.25 13.75
C GLY A 206 -18.28 10.90 13.12
N SER A 207 -18.55 12.16 13.47
CA SER A 207 -19.75 12.89 13.06
C SER A 207 -19.49 13.80 11.85
N ALA A 208 -20.45 13.88 10.93
CA ALA A 208 -20.38 14.75 9.75
C ALA A 208 -21.77 15.29 9.34
N TYR A 209 -21.76 16.41 8.60
CA TYR A 209 -22.96 17.23 8.41
C TYR A 209 -23.15 17.69 6.96
N LYS A 210 -24.41 17.91 6.57
CA LYS A 210 -24.78 18.62 5.34
C LYS A 210 -26.01 19.49 5.57
N LEU A 211 -25.83 20.80 5.50
CA LEU A 211 -26.93 21.77 5.53
C LEU A 211 -27.45 22.04 4.10
N THR A 212 -28.74 22.32 4.00
CA THR A 212 -29.43 22.78 2.79
C THR A 212 -30.42 23.89 3.17
N ARG A 213 -31.02 24.59 2.20
CA ARG A 213 -31.99 25.68 2.46
C ARG A 213 -33.21 25.25 3.30
N GLN A 214 -33.59 23.98 3.28
CA GLN A 214 -34.83 23.48 3.91
C GLN A 214 -34.64 22.31 4.88
N ARG A 215 -33.49 21.62 4.87
CA ARG A 215 -33.19 20.44 5.70
C ARG A 215 -31.74 20.45 6.16
N ALA A 216 -31.49 19.98 7.38
CA ALA A 216 -30.17 19.64 7.88
C ALA A 216 -30.01 18.12 7.96
N LEU A 217 -28.84 17.61 7.57
CA LEU A 217 -28.43 16.22 7.76
C LEU A 217 -27.25 16.17 8.73
N HIS A 218 -27.37 15.28 9.72
CA HIS A 218 -26.30 14.84 10.60
C HIS A 218 -26.16 13.32 10.43
N HIS A 219 -24.97 12.84 10.09
CA HIS A 219 -24.67 11.40 10.13
C HIS A 219 -23.39 11.11 10.88
N GLY A 220 -23.24 9.87 11.32
CA GLY A 220 -22.01 9.38 11.93
C GLY A 220 -21.82 7.89 11.75
N THR A 221 -20.58 7.46 12.02
CA THR A 221 -20.22 6.04 12.14
C THR A 221 -20.54 5.51 13.53
N CYS A 222 -20.43 4.20 13.75
CA CYS A 222 -20.39 3.62 15.09
C CYS A 222 -19.61 2.32 15.05
N LEU A 223 -18.40 2.33 15.59
CA LEU A 223 -17.49 1.18 15.66
C LEU A 223 -17.97 0.21 16.75
N LEU A 224 -18.77 -0.78 16.35
CA LEU A 224 -19.37 -1.73 17.27
C LEU A 224 -18.50 -2.98 17.42
N SER A 225 -18.10 -3.59 16.30
CA SER A 225 -17.43 -4.90 16.27
C SER A 225 -16.60 -5.11 15.00
N SER A 226 -15.99 -4.06 14.44
CA SER A 226 -15.10 -4.18 13.27
C SER A 226 -13.93 -5.13 13.58
N PRO A 227 -13.73 -6.21 12.80
CA PRO A 227 -12.58 -7.10 12.99
C PRO A 227 -11.27 -6.47 12.46
N ASN A 228 -11.34 -5.31 11.80
CA ASN A 228 -10.28 -4.76 10.96
C ASN A 228 -9.58 -3.55 11.58
N LEU A 229 -9.84 -3.21 12.85
CA LEU A 229 -9.33 -1.99 13.50
C LEU A 229 -7.81 -1.83 13.42
N ASN A 230 -7.05 -2.93 13.38
CA ASN A 230 -5.60 -2.96 13.27
C ASN A 230 -5.08 -2.52 11.89
N ILE A 231 -5.83 -2.73 10.80
CA ILE A 231 -5.40 -2.46 9.41
C ILE A 231 -6.04 -1.20 8.81
N ILE A 232 -7.02 -0.59 9.49
CA ILE A 232 -7.56 0.73 9.11
C ILE A 232 -6.44 1.79 8.91
N PRO A 233 -5.38 1.86 9.73
CA PRO A 233 -4.27 2.81 9.52
C PRO A 233 -3.61 2.66 8.15
N ASP A 234 -3.34 1.44 7.70
CA ASP A 234 -2.61 1.16 6.45
C ASP A 234 -3.37 1.66 5.21
N TYR A 235 -4.70 1.60 5.28
CA TYR A 235 -5.62 2.12 4.28
C TYR A 235 -5.79 3.66 4.33
N LEU A 236 -5.63 4.29 5.49
CA LEU A 236 -5.84 5.75 5.70
C LEU A 236 -4.55 6.57 5.75
N HIS A 237 -3.38 5.92 5.75
CA HIS A 237 -2.08 6.58 5.63
C HIS A 237 -1.59 6.52 4.18
N SER A 238 -1.85 7.57 3.41
CA SER A 238 -1.33 7.65 2.03
C SER A 238 0.20 7.78 2.01
N PRO A 239 0.93 6.93 1.26
CA PRO A 239 2.37 7.08 1.06
C PRO A 239 2.73 8.36 0.26
N ALA A 240 1.77 8.93 -0.48
CA ALA A 240 1.96 10.19 -1.20
C ALA A 240 1.85 11.43 -0.29
N LYS A 241 1.47 11.29 0.99
CA LYS A 241 1.26 12.42 1.90
C LYS A 241 2.48 13.36 2.07
N PRO A 242 3.73 12.89 2.20
CA PRO A 242 4.90 13.78 2.32
C PRO A 242 5.10 14.70 1.11
N TYR A 243 4.65 14.26 -0.07
CA TYR A 243 4.85 14.94 -1.35
C TYR A 243 3.69 15.89 -1.72
N ILE A 244 2.61 15.96 -0.93
CA ILE A 244 1.38 16.69 -1.29
C ILE A 244 1.16 17.89 -0.37
N THR A 245 1.22 19.09 -0.95
CA THR A 245 0.79 20.34 -0.31
C THR A 245 -0.61 20.72 -0.79
N ALA A 246 -1.60 20.74 0.11
CA ALA A 246 -3.00 21.00 -0.26
C ALA A 246 -3.66 22.04 0.66
N ARG A 247 -4.53 22.89 0.11
CA ARG A 247 -5.43 23.77 0.89
C ARG A 247 -6.79 23.09 1.13
N GLY A 248 -6.73 21.83 1.58
CA GLY A 248 -7.89 20.95 1.78
C GLY A 248 -8.38 20.88 3.23
N VAL A 249 -9.42 20.08 3.46
CA VAL A 249 -9.81 19.66 4.82
C VAL A 249 -9.12 18.35 5.12
N GLU A 250 -8.11 18.37 5.98
CA GLU A 250 -7.41 17.16 6.44
C GLU A 250 -8.24 16.36 7.45
N SER A 251 -8.00 15.05 7.53
CA SER A 251 -8.47 14.21 8.63
C SER A 251 -7.70 14.45 9.93
N VAL A 252 -8.44 14.71 11.01
CA VAL A 252 -7.90 14.71 12.37
C VAL A 252 -7.83 13.26 12.88
N SER A 253 -6.63 12.68 12.88
CA SER A 253 -6.39 11.34 13.44
C SER A 253 -6.72 11.29 14.94
N SER A 254 -7.16 10.14 15.43
CA SER A 254 -7.49 9.88 16.83
C SER A 254 -7.48 8.37 17.09
N PRO A 255 -7.06 7.89 18.28
CA PRO A 255 -7.21 6.48 18.65
C PRO A 255 -8.67 6.04 18.53
N VAL A 256 -8.91 4.86 17.99
CA VAL A 256 -10.24 4.26 17.80
C VAL A 256 -10.41 2.96 18.59
N GLY A 257 -11.65 2.52 18.79
CA GLY A 257 -11.94 1.25 19.45
C GLY A 257 -13.32 0.71 19.07
N ASN A 258 -13.56 -0.57 19.38
CA ASN A 258 -14.88 -1.18 19.26
C ASN A 258 -15.66 -1.01 20.58
N ILE A 259 -16.97 -0.80 20.48
CA ILE A 259 -17.90 -0.76 21.62
C ILE A 259 -18.21 -2.18 22.17
N LEU A 260 -18.00 -3.23 21.35
CA LEU A 260 -18.33 -4.64 21.65
C LEU A 260 -19.82 -4.87 21.92
N LEU A 261 -20.67 -4.22 21.12
CA LEU A 261 -22.13 -4.34 21.11
C LEU A 261 -22.58 -4.95 19.78
N SER A 262 -23.69 -5.69 19.73
CA SER A 262 -24.21 -6.19 18.44
C SER A 262 -24.90 -5.09 17.65
N ASN A 263 -24.79 -5.18 16.32
CA ASN A 263 -25.40 -4.24 15.37
C ASN A 263 -26.91 -4.09 15.63
N GLU A 264 -27.60 -5.20 15.88
CA GLU A 264 -29.04 -5.27 16.09
C GLU A 264 -29.47 -4.54 17.37
N ARG A 265 -28.70 -4.72 18.46
CA ARG A 265 -28.98 -4.09 19.76
C ARG A 265 -28.72 -2.58 19.70
N PHE A 266 -27.67 -2.15 19.00
CA PHE A 266 -27.41 -0.74 18.74
C PHE A 266 -28.52 -0.10 17.86
N ILE A 267 -28.87 -0.76 16.75
CA ILE A 267 -29.93 -0.31 15.84
C ILE A 267 -31.24 -0.10 16.58
N GLU A 268 -31.65 -1.04 17.45
CA GLU A 268 -32.90 -0.91 18.20
C GLU A 268 -32.83 0.19 19.26
N ALA A 269 -31.74 0.29 20.01
CA ALA A 269 -31.57 1.35 21.00
C ALA A 269 -31.62 2.76 20.36
N VAL A 270 -30.98 2.95 19.20
CA VAL A 270 -31.03 4.22 18.45
C VAL A 270 -32.42 4.50 17.91
N ARG A 271 -33.16 3.49 17.41
CA ARG A 271 -34.57 3.65 16.99
C ARG A 271 -35.48 4.10 18.14
N LEU A 272 -35.33 3.49 19.32
CA LEU A 272 -36.15 3.82 20.49
C LEU A 272 -35.86 5.24 20.99
N ASN A 273 -34.58 5.61 21.13
CA ASN A 273 -34.18 6.96 21.55
C ASN A 273 -34.60 8.04 20.53
N PHE A 274 -34.58 7.71 19.23
CA PHE A 274 -35.08 8.60 18.18
C PHE A 274 -36.61 8.81 18.24
N ALA A 275 -37.39 7.73 18.43
CA ALA A 275 -38.83 7.84 18.56
C ALA A 275 -39.22 8.67 19.79
N GLU A 276 -38.52 8.48 20.90
CA GLU A 276 -38.68 9.24 22.14
C GLU A 276 -38.31 10.72 21.98
N MET A 277 -37.14 11.03 21.40
CA MET A 277 -36.68 12.40 21.13
C MET A 277 -37.65 13.22 20.28
N TYR A 278 -38.37 12.57 19.36
CA TYR A 278 -39.30 13.23 18.43
C TYR A 278 -40.78 12.94 18.74
N GLY A 279 -41.09 12.51 19.96
CA GLY A 279 -42.47 12.36 20.47
C GLY A 279 -43.33 11.34 19.72
N ALA A 280 -42.72 10.45 18.96
CA ALA A 280 -43.41 9.45 18.17
C ALA A 280 -43.67 8.17 18.99
N SER A 281 -44.71 7.42 18.62
CA SER A 281 -45.00 6.14 19.27
C SER A 281 -43.79 5.20 19.18
N ARG A 282 -43.46 4.49 20.28
CA ARG A 282 -42.43 3.43 20.26
C ARG A 282 -42.74 2.32 19.21
N ASN A 283 -43.96 2.28 18.70
CA ASN A 283 -44.40 1.43 17.58
C ASN A 283 -44.12 2.01 16.17
N VAL A 284 -43.29 3.04 15.99
CA VAL A 284 -42.88 3.54 14.66
C VAL A 284 -42.25 2.41 13.84
N GLN A 285 -43.03 1.93 12.87
CA GLN A 285 -42.65 0.87 11.94
C GLN A 285 -41.59 1.40 10.98
N HIS A 286 -40.36 0.91 11.14
CA HIS A 286 -39.28 1.22 10.22
C HIS A 286 -39.58 0.65 8.82
N VAL A 287 -39.19 1.37 7.78
CA VAL A 287 -39.25 0.88 6.41
C VAL A 287 -37.91 0.25 6.05
N GLN A 288 -37.92 -1.03 5.68
CA GLN A 288 -36.73 -1.64 5.08
C GLN A 288 -36.57 -1.11 3.65
N VAL A 289 -35.35 -0.68 3.33
CA VAL A 289 -34.96 -0.18 2.01
C VAL A 289 -33.75 -0.94 1.49
N GLY A 290 -33.61 -1.08 0.18
CA GLY A 290 -32.54 -1.88 -0.42
C GLY A 290 -32.45 -1.75 -1.93
N GLN A 291 -32.00 -2.83 -2.57
CA GLN A 291 -31.65 -2.90 -3.99
C GLN A 291 -32.83 -2.55 -4.92
N GLU A 292 -34.08 -2.73 -4.47
CA GLU A 292 -35.28 -2.34 -5.21
C GLU A 292 -35.35 -0.83 -5.53
N TRP A 293 -34.69 0.03 -4.73
CA TRP A 293 -34.61 1.46 -5.00
C TRP A 293 -33.70 1.84 -6.16
N LEU A 294 -32.86 0.93 -6.69
CA LEU A 294 -32.14 1.18 -7.95
C LEU A 294 -33.08 1.30 -9.17
N ASN A 295 -34.35 0.92 -9.02
CA ASN A 295 -35.39 1.20 -10.01
C ASN A 295 -35.95 2.64 -9.91
N HIS A 296 -35.76 3.33 -8.78
CA HIS A 296 -36.23 4.70 -8.59
C HIS A 296 -35.25 5.70 -9.23
N LYS A 297 -35.70 6.44 -10.25
CA LYS A 297 -34.83 7.30 -11.08
C LYS A 297 -33.90 8.23 -10.28
N PRO A 298 -34.35 8.97 -9.23
CA PRO A 298 -33.47 9.84 -8.45
C PRO A 298 -32.37 9.08 -7.69
N VAL A 299 -32.68 7.92 -7.11
CA VAL A 299 -31.70 7.07 -6.41
C VAL A 299 -30.72 6.46 -7.41
N GLN A 300 -31.20 6.01 -8.57
CA GLN A 300 -30.34 5.48 -9.63
C GLN A 300 -29.39 6.55 -10.21
N GLN A 301 -29.86 7.79 -10.35
CA GLN A 301 -29.01 8.92 -10.75
C GLN A 301 -27.93 9.19 -9.71
N GLY A 302 -28.31 9.28 -8.43
CA GLY A 302 -27.34 9.44 -7.33
C GLY A 302 -26.33 8.30 -7.25
N TYR A 303 -26.74 7.07 -7.53
CA TYR A 303 -25.88 5.88 -7.54
C TYR A 303 -24.86 5.91 -8.68
N LYS A 304 -25.30 6.31 -9.88
CA LYS A 304 -24.43 6.49 -11.05
C LYS A 304 -23.43 7.63 -10.84
N GLU A 305 -23.87 8.74 -10.24
CA GLU A 305 -22.98 9.85 -9.86
C GLU A 305 -21.90 9.38 -8.87
N LEU A 306 -22.28 8.76 -7.75
CA LEU A 306 -21.32 8.34 -6.70
C LEU A 306 -20.31 7.28 -7.18
N LYS A 307 -20.65 6.47 -8.18
CA LYS A 307 -19.73 5.49 -8.79
C LYS A 307 -18.86 6.06 -9.91
N SER A 308 -19.06 7.32 -10.31
CA SER A 308 -18.23 7.94 -11.34
C SER A 308 -16.86 8.36 -10.79
N ARG A 309 -15.81 8.13 -11.56
CA ARG A 309 -14.44 8.57 -11.21
C ARG A 309 -14.38 10.10 -11.15
N ASP A 310 -15.14 10.77 -12.00
CA ASP A 310 -15.36 12.21 -12.00
C ASP A 310 -15.89 12.74 -10.66
N TRP A 311 -16.82 12.05 -10.00
CA TRP A 311 -17.27 12.41 -8.66
C TRP A 311 -16.23 12.10 -7.56
N THR A 312 -15.58 10.94 -7.61
CA THR A 312 -14.60 10.56 -6.58
C THR A 312 -13.34 11.44 -6.65
N PHE A 313 -12.79 11.68 -7.83
CA PHE A 313 -11.47 12.32 -8.00
C PHE A 313 -11.52 13.77 -8.48
N LEU A 314 -12.36 14.13 -9.46
CA LEU A 314 -12.35 15.49 -10.02
C LEU A 314 -12.98 16.55 -9.09
N GLN A 315 -13.62 16.11 -8.00
CA GLN A 315 -14.12 16.97 -6.93
C GLN A 315 -13.05 17.40 -5.91
N THR A 316 -11.78 17.04 -6.14
CA THR A 316 -10.65 17.37 -5.27
C THR A 316 -10.23 18.84 -5.43
N PRO A 317 -10.11 19.63 -4.34
CA PRO A 317 -9.58 21.00 -4.39
C PRO A 317 -8.16 21.08 -4.97
N GLN A 318 -7.68 22.30 -5.28
CA GLN A 318 -6.30 22.48 -5.76
C GLN A 318 -5.28 21.97 -4.73
N PHE A 319 -4.30 21.21 -5.22
CA PHE A 319 -3.11 20.81 -4.48
C PHE A 319 -1.88 20.83 -5.40
N THR A 320 -0.71 20.77 -4.79
CA THR A 320 0.59 20.66 -5.45
C THR A 320 1.24 19.35 -5.03
N ILE A 321 1.81 18.62 -5.99
CA ILE A 321 2.73 17.50 -5.75
C ILE A 321 4.14 18.06 -5.89
N SER A 322 5.05 17.78 -4.95
CA SER A 322 6.46 18.20 -5.06
C SER A 322 7.43 17.15 -4.50
N THR A 323 8.59 17.00 -5.14
CA THR A 323 9.72 16.19 -4.63
C THR A 323 10.70 16.98 -3.77
N SER A 324 10.53 18.29 -3.60
CA SER A 324 11.43 19.17 -2.83
C SER A 324 11.67 18.79 -1.36
N ALA A 325 10.81 17.96 -0.78
CA ALA A 325 10.92 17.44 0.58
C ALA A 325 11.65 16.07 0.69
N ASP A 326 12.04 15.47 -0.44
CA ASP A 326 12.66 14.15 -0.49
C ASP A 326 14.20 14.27 -0.64
N PRO A 327 14.99 13.81 0.34
CA PRO A 327 16.45 13.88 0.28
C PRO A 327 17.08 12.95 -0.76
N SER A 328 16.31 12.05 -1.38
CA SER A 328 16.74 11.17 -2.47
C SER A 328 16.38 11.69 -3.88
N ALA A 329 15.60 12.77 -3.98
CA ALA A 329 15.19 13.31 -5.27
C ALA A 329 16.35 13.99 -6.01
N THR A 330 16.74 13.43 -7.16
CA THR A 330 17.78 13.99 -8.03
C THR A 330 17.33 15.23 -8.81
N MET A 331 16.03 15.56 -8.81
CA MET A 331 15.47 16.79 -9.37
C MET A 331 14.27 17.28 -8.54
N ASP A 332 14.10 18.60 -8.46
CA ASP A 332 12.95 19.21 -7.81
C ASP A 332 11.80 19.38 -8.81
N MET A 333 10.86 18.46 -8.76
CA MET A 333 9.65 18.40 -9.59
C MET A 333 8.48 19.00 -8.82
N GLU A 334 7.69 19.84 -9.48
CA GLU A 334 6.45 20.40 -8.94
C GLU A 334 5.30 20.26 -9.97
N LEU A 335 4.15 19.70 -9.56
CA LEU A 335 2.93 19.68 -10.37
C LEU A 335 1.76 20.34 -9.62
N THR A 336 1.13 21.34 -10.23
CA THR A 336 -0.10 21.95 -9.74
C THR A 336 -1.32 21.25 -10.32
N VAL A 337 -2.14 20.68 -9.44
CA VAL A 337 -3.30 19.84 -9.76
C VAL A 337 -4.59 20.57 -9.40
N ARG A 338 -5.53 20.68 -10.34
CA ARG A 338 -6.86 21.31 -10.15
C ARG A 338 -7.95 20.36 -10.56
N ASN A 339 -8.98 20.20 -9.73
CA ASN A 339 -10.10 19.30 -9.98
C ASN A 339 -9.62 17.89 -10.39
N GLY A 340 -8.61 17.35 -9.70
CA GLY A 340 -8.03 16.02 -9.98
C GLY A 340 -7.29 15.85 -11.33
N ALA A 341 -7.03 16.94 -12.07
CA ALA A 341 -6.27 16.95 -13.32
C ALA A 341 -5.06 17.89 -13.23
N ILE A 342 -4.02 17.60 -14.01
CA ILE A 342 -2.79 18.41 -14.08
C ILE A 342 -3.14 19.75 -14.73
N SER A 343 -2.64 20.86 -14.17
CA SER A 343 -2.96 22.22 -14.63
C SER A 343 -1.74 23.14 -14.81
N GLY A 344 -0.54 22.64 -14.54
CA GLY A 344 0.74 23.34 -14.62
C GLY A 344 1.79 22.60 -13.80
N GLY A 345 3.06 22.97 -13.96
CA GLY A 345 4.18 22.38 -13.23
C GLY A 345 5.52 22.71 -13.88
N HIS A 346 6.61 22.33 -13.20
CA HIS A 346 7.99 22.50 -13.67
C HIS A 346 8.90 21.44 -13.03
N ILE A 347 10.07 21.22 -13.63
CA ILE A 347 11.22 20.53 -13.01
C ILE A 347 12.39 21.50 -12.91
N ARG A 348 13.13 21.47 -11.79
CA ARG A 348 14.39 22.18 -11.61
C ARG A 348 15.53 21.16 -11.44
N HIS A 349 16.59 21.33 -12.21
CA HIS A 349 17.79 20.50 -12.09
C HIS A 349 18.62 20.88 -10.85
N PRO A 350 19.50 19.98 -10.34
CA PRO A 350 20.45 20.29 -9.28
C PRO A 350 21.22 21.60 -9.51
N GLY A 351 21.40 22.38 -8.44
CA GLY A 351 22.00 23.72 -8.50
C GLY A 351 21.08 24.81 -9.07
N GLY A 352 19.86 24.49 -9.52
CA GLY A 352 18.84 25.48 -9.92
C GLY A 352 19.10 26.19 -11.25
N ALA A 353 20.11 25.79 -12.01
CA ALA A 353 20.56 26.48 -13.23
C ALA A 353 19.63 26.31 -14.45
N LYS A 354 18.78 25.28 -14.46
CA LYS A 354 17.80 24.98 -15.52
C LYS A 354 16.45 24.65 -14.90
N VAL A 355 15.40 25.33 -15.38
CA VAL A 355 13.99 25.03 -15.08
C VAL A 355 13.31 24.64 -16.39
N VAL A 356 12.57 23.53 -16.38
CA VAL A 356 11.82 23.01 -17.53
C VAL A 356 10.34 23.03 -17.16
N ASP A 357 9.55 23.88 -17.81
CA ASP A 357 8.11 23.97 -17.60
C ASP A 357 7.36 22.75 -18.19
N LEU A 358 6.19 22.46 -17.64
CA LEU A 358 5.31 21.38 -18.09
C LEU A 358 4.85 21.57 -19.54
N ASN A 359 5.01 20.52 -20.35
CA ASN A 359 4.49 20.41 -21.70
C ASN A 359 2.96 20.64 -21.74
N SER A 360 2.53 21.60 -22.55
CA SER A 360 1.14 22.04 -22.65
C SER A 360 0.17 20.93 -23.08
N SER A 361 0.65 19.88 -23.75
CA SER A 361 -0.16 18.72 -24.14
C SER A 361 -0.67 17.87 -22.97
N ILE A 362 -0.01 17.92 -21.80
CA ILE A 362 -0.41 17.17 -20.60
C ILE A 362 -1.34 17.99 -19.68
N VAL A 363 -1.57 19.26 -19.97
CA VAL A 363 -2.54 20.10 -19.24
C VAL A 363 -3.96 19.57 -19.48
N GLY A 364 -4.64 19.23 -18.39
CA GLY A 364 -5.94 18.55 -18.40
C GLY A 364 -5.87 17.03 -18.18
N GLN A 365 -4.67 16.42 -18.20
CA GLN A 365 -4.53 14.99 -17.94
C GLN A 365 -4.99 14.64 -16.53
N ARG A 366 -5.88 13.65 -16.43
CA ARG A 366 -6.52 13.23 -15.17
C ARG A 366 -5.56 12.32 -14.38
N LEU A 367 -5.20 12.70 -13.16
CA LEU A 367 -4.22 11.94 -12.36
C LEU A 367 -4.60 10.47 -12.12
N HIS A 368 -5.90 10.19 -12.01
CA HIS A 368 -6.39 8.83 -11.79
C HIS A 368 -6.44 7.96 -13.06
N ASP A 369 -6.25 8.57 -14.23
CA ASP A 369 -6.16 7.85 -15.51
C ASP A 369 -4.69 7.65 -15.95
N ILE A 370 -3.71 8.14 -15.17
CA ILE A 370 -2.30 7.77 -15.31
C ILE A 370 -2.13 6.32 -14.84
N ILE A 371 -1.79 5.45 -15.79
CA ILE A 371 -1.47 4.03 -15.54
C ILE A 371 0.04 3.77 -15.41
N SER A 372 0.86 4.64 -16.00
CA SER A 372 2.31 4.55 -16.00
C SER A 372 2.90 5.94 -15.80
N TRP A 373 3.48 6.17 -14.61
CA TRP A 373 4.12 7.44 -14.30
C TRP A 373 5.39 7.68 -15.15
N PRO A 374 6.30 6.71 -15.37
CA PRO A 374 7.47 6.91 -16.23
C PRO A 374 7.11 7.36 -17.65
N GLU A 375 6.13 6.71 -18.29
CA GLU A 375 5.66 7.10 -19.63
C GLU A 375 5.00 8.48 -19.67
N THR A 376 4.32 8.88 -18.59
CA THR A 376 3.68 10.20 -18.54
C THR A 376 4.72 11.28 -18.28
N LEU A 377 5.72 11.02 -17.43
CA LEU A 377 6.78 11.98 -17.09
C LEU A 377 7.66 12.35 -18.29
N SER A 378 8.02 11.38 -19.14
CA SER A 378 8.77 11.66 -20.38
C SER A 378 7.97 12.46 -21.41
N GLN A 379 6.63 12.44 -21.34
CA GLN A 379 5.76 13.31 -22.13
C GLN A 379 5.56 14.69 -21.49
N MET A 380 5.61 14.78 -20.15
CA MET A 380 5.46 16.03 -19.38
C MET A 380 6.63 16.99 -19.59
N PHE A 381 7.86 16.50 -19.76
CA PHE A 381 9.05 17.37 -19.82
C PHE A 381 9.99 16.91 -20.94
N THR A 382 9.95 17.59 -22.08
CA THR A 382 10.67 17.23 -23.32
C THR A 382 12.18 17.43 -23.28
N ASP A 383 12.72 17.91 -22.16
CA ASP A 383 14.07 18.44 -22.02
C ASP A 383 14.74 17.97 -20.71
N VAL A 384 14.21 16.86 -20.16
CA VAL A 384 14.79 16.06 -19.09
C VAL A 384 15.50 14.87 -19.74
N ASP A 385 16.83 14.96 -19.86
CA ASP A 385 17.67 13.80 -20.15
C ASP A 385 17.36 12.70 -19.13
N SER A 386 17.15 11.48 -19.61
CA SER A 386 16.30 10.50 -18.93
C SER A 386 16.89 9.95 -17.62
N ILE A 387 16.13 10.13 -16.53
CA ILE A 387 16.39 9.44 -15.26
C ILE A 387 16.33 7.91 -15.49
N GLU A 388 17.23 7.18 -14.85
CA GLU A 388 17.83 5.96 -15.42
C GLU A 388 17.13 4.63 -14.98
N ARG A 389 16.59 3.82 -15.92
CA ARG A 389 15.99 2.46 -15.70
C ARG A 389 16.36 1.38 -16.77
N LEU A 390 17.55 0.74 -16.69
CA LEU A 390 18.35 0.08 -17.76
C LEU A 390 17.69 -0.77 -18.87
N ALA A 391 18.20 -0.60 -20.09
CA ALA A 391 18.31 -1.63 -21.15
C ALA A 391 19.29 -1.21 -22.27
N VAL A 392 19.98 -2.16 -22.94
CA VAL A 392 20.79 -1.92 -24.16
C VAL A 392 20.23 -2.71 -25.32
N ASN A 393 19.91 -2.04 -26.43
CA ASN A 393 19.48 -2.70 -27.66
C ASN A 393 20.70 -3.20 -28.45
N LEU A 394 20.93 -4.52 -28.43
CA LEU A 394 22.06 -5.17 -29.08
C LEU A 394 22.04 -5.08 -30.61
N THR A 395 20.88 -4.79 -31.23
CA THR A 395 20.74 -4.64 -32.69
C THR A 395 21.12 -3.23 -33.17
N THR A 396 20.80 -2.20 -32.39
CA THR A 396 21.12 -0.79 -32.70
C THR A 396 22.33 -0.26 -31.96
N ASN A 397 22.95 -1.07 -31.08
CA ASN A 397 24.00 -0.72 -30.14
C ASN A 397 23.69 0.57 -29.35
N SER A 398 22.42 0.73 -28.95
CA SER A 398 21.91 1.94 -28.32
C SER A 398 21.31 1.64 -26.95
N VAL A 399 21.74 2.41 -25.95
CA VAL A 399 21.14 2.48 -24.63
C VAL A 399 19.67 2.90 -24.78
N GLN A 400 18.75 2.03 -24.39
CA GLN A 400 17.33 2.35 -24.25
C GLN A 400 17.07 3.00 -22.87
N THR A 401 17.97 2.77 -21.89
CA THR A 401 18.09 3.44 -20.57
C THR A 401 19.38 2.99 -19.85
N VAL A 402 19.94 3.78 -18.91
CA VAL A 402 20.98 3.38 -17.91
C VAL A 402 20.30 2.91 -16.59
N LEU A 403 20.94 2.39 -15.54
CA LEU A 403 20.26 1.93 -14.29
C LEU A 403 20.48 2.85 -13.07
N ASN A 404 19.39 3.28 -12.40
CA ASN A 404 19.46 3.93 -11.07
C ASN A 404 19.01 3.01 -9.93
N LEU A 405 19.86 2.90 -8.90
CA LEU A 405 19.63 2.06 -7.70
C LEU A 405 19.24 2.87 -6.44
N GLY A 406 19.15 4.20 -6.53
CA GLY A 406 18.74 5.09 -5.44
C GLY A 406 19.53 4.89 -4.13
N ASN A 407 18.85 5.02 -3.00
CA ASN A 407 19.45 4.89 -1.65
C ASN A 407 19.91 3.46 -1.28
N ALA A 408 19.92 2.49 -2.21
CA ALA A 408 20.45 1.16 -1.94
C ALA A 408 21.98 1.07 -2.08
N THR A 409 22.61 2.01 -2.80
CA THR A 409 24.06 2.13 -2.88
C THR A 409 24.64 2.82 -1.65
N LEU A 410 25.88 2.46 -1.28
CA LEU A 410 26.62 3.10 -0.17
C LEU A 410 27.87 3.79 -0.72
N ALA A 411 28.36 4.81 0.00
CA ALA A 411 29.61 5.50 -0.38
C ALA A 411 30.87 4.61 -0.26
N SER A 412 30.77 3.48 0.45
CA SER A 412 31.76 2.40 0.52
C SER A 412 31.40 1.19 -0.36
N GLY A 413 30.27 1.23 -1.07
CA GLY A 413 29.81 0.12 -1.88
C GLY A 413 30.51 0.05 -3.23
N LEU A 414 30.65 -1.16 -3.75
CA LEU A 414 31.11 -1.46 -5.10
C LEU A 414 30.03 -2.33 -5.75
N ILE A 415 29.14 -1.68 -6.51
CA ILE A 415 28.11 -2.39 -7.27
C ILE A 415 28.80 -3.12 -8.42
N ASP A 416 28.61 -4.43 -8.47
CA ASP A 416 29.41 -5.32 -9.31
C ASP A 416 28.52 -6.07 -10.31
N ASP A 417 27.91 -7.18 -9.89
CA ASP A 417 27.26 -8.14 -10.76
C ASP A 417 25.71 -8.10 -10.62
N VAL A 418 24.99 -8.57 -11.64
CA VAL A 418 23.51 -8.61 -11.66
C VAL A 418 22.96 -9.91 -12.26
N ARG A 419 21.91 -10.45 -11.65
CA ARG A 419 21.14 -11.60 -12.18
C ARG A 419 19.65 -11.31 -12.18
N PHE A 420 18.97 -11.76 -13.23
CA PHE A 420 17.53 -11.56 -13.41
C PHE A 420 16.73 -12.78 -12.92
N HIS A 421 15.59 -12.56 -12.25
CA HIS A 421 14.68 -13.64 -11.91
C HIS A 421 13.73 -13.91 -13.10
N PRO A 422 13.60 -15.17 -13.59
CA PRO A 422 12.98 -15.46 -14.88
C PRO A 422 11.49 -15.11 -15.00
N SER A 423 10.74 -15.04 -13.89
CA SER A 423 9.28 -14.84 -13.90
C SER A 423 8.69 -13.77 -12.95
N SER A 424 9.39 -13.30 -11.92
CA SER A 424 8.82 -12.40 -10.90
C SER A 424 9.00 -10.90 -11.19
N GLY A 425 9.77 -10.54 -12.23
CA GLY A 425 10.09 -9.15 -12.55
C GLY A 425 11.12 -8.52 -11.59
N LYS A 426 11.88 -9.34 -10.86
CA LYS A 426 12.98 -8.91 -10.00
C LYS A 426 14.35 -9.14 -10.66
N ALA A 427 15.33 -8.39 -10.18
CA ALA A 427 16.74 -8.70 -10.32
C ALA A 427 17.42 -8.61 -8.95
N TYR A 428 18.55 -9.30 -8.82
CA TYR A 428 19.40 -9.28 -7.64
C TYR A 428 20.78 -8.76 -8.06
N VAL A 429 21.32 -7.84 -7.26
CA VAL A 429 22.55 -7.11 -7.54
C VAL A 429 23.49 -7.30 -6.35
N THR A 430 24.75 -7.61 -6.61
CA THR A 430 25.78 -7.74 -5.59
C THR A 430 26.46 -6.41 -5.26
N ASP A 431 26.96 -6.30 -4.02
CA ASP A 431 27.78 -5.18 -3.59
C ASP A 431 29.06 -5.73 -2.97
N ALA A 432 30.11 -5.76 -3.79
CA ALA A 432 31.43 -6.24 -3.48
C ALA A 432 32.19 -5.34 -2.49
N GLY A 433 31.70 -4.13 -2.21
CA GLY A 433 32.35 -3.13 -1.35
C GLY A 433 31.72 -2.99 0.04
N ALA A 434 30.47 -3.40 0.22
CA ALA A 434 29.84 -3.48 1.54
C ALA A 434 28.84 -4.65 1.64
N PRO A 435 28.90 -5.47 2.71
CA PRO A 435 28.21 -6.77 2.79
C PRO A 435 26.69 -6.62 2.74
N ALA A 436 26.10 -6.89 1.58
CA ALA A 436 24.66 -6.98 1.36
C ALA A 436 24.34 -7.61 0.00
N ILE A 437 23.05 -7.88 -0.24
CA ILE A 437 22.48 -8.03 -1.57
C ILE A 437 21.50 -6.86 -1.80
N ILE A 438 21.46 -6.31 -3.01
CA ILE A 438 20.46 -5.32 -3.43
C ILE A 438 19.41 -6.03 -4.28
N LEU A 439 18.17 -6.01 -3.81
CA LEU A 439 17.00 -6.44 -4.57
C LEU A 439 16.51 -5.27 -5.43
N LEU A 440 16.20 -5.53 -6.69
CA LEU A 440 15.76 -4.54 -7.67
C LEU A 440 14.42 -4.99 -8.27
N ASP A 441 13.43 -4.11 -8.29
CA ASP A 441 12.19 -4.31 -9.03
C ASP A 441 12.28 -3.69 -10.42
N LEU A 442 12.10 -4.50 -11.47
CA LEU A 442 12.32 -4.05 -12.85
C LEU A 442 11.20 -3.14 -13.37
N GLY A 443 9.96 -3.33 -12.90
CA GLY A 443 8.79 -2.60 -13.38
C GLY A 443 8.57 -1.23 -12.72
N SER A 444 8.72 -1.16 -11.40
CA SER A 444 8.57 0.09 -10.61
C SER A 444 9.89 0.84 -10.42
N GLY A 445 11.02 0.12 -10.45
CA GLY A 445 12.35 0.69 -10.26
C GLY A 445 12.77 0.94 -8.82
N ALA A 446 11.96 0.56 -7.84
CA ALA A 446 12.37 0.57 -6.43
C ALA A 446 13.50 -0.44 -6.17
N THR A 447 14.29 -0.19 -5.14
CA THR A 447 15.38 -1.07 -4.68
C THR A 447 15.30 -1.30 -3.18
N ARG A 448 15.88 -2.42 -2.73
CA ARG A 448 16.01 -2.75 -1.31
C ARG A 448 17.32 -3.45 -1.02
N ARG A 449 18.14 -2.87 -0.14
CA ARG A 449 19.31 -3.53 0.43
C ARG A 449 18.87 -4.52 1.52
N VAL A 450 19.33 -5.77 1.44
CA VAL A 450 19.01 -6.88 2.36
C VAL A 450 20.26 -7.69 2.71
N LEU A 451 20.15 -8.58 3.70
CA LEU A 451 21.28 -9.40 4.20
C LEU A 451 22.49 -8.52 4.59
N VAL A 452 22.24 -7.36 5.19
CA VAL A 452 23.27 -6.38 5.52
C VAL A 452 24.13 -6.90 6.69
N ASP A 453 25.46 -6.81 6.55
CA ASP A 453 26.47 -7.28 7.51
C ASP A 453 26.42 -8.79 7.83
N GLU A 454 25.66 -9.57 7.06
CA GLU A 454 25.44 -11.00 7.32
C GLU A 454 26.66 -11.89 6.98
N PRO A 455 26.97 -12.95 7.75
CA PRO A 455 28.06 -13.89 7.43
C PRO A 455 27.94 -14.68 6.11
N SER A 456 26.85 -14.50 5.34
CA SER A 456 26.71 -15.00 3.97
C SER A 456 27.11 -14.00 2.89
N THR A 457 27.27 -12.73 3.25
CA THR A 457 27.70 -11.63 2.36
C THR A 457 29.06 -11.05 2.79
N SER A 458 29.53 -11.44 3.98
CA SER A 458 30.83 -11.06 4.55
C SER A 458 31.92 -12.10 4.25
N ALA A 459 33.01 -11.71 3.60
CA ALA A 459 34.17 -12.56 3.41
C ALA A 459 34.83 -12.97 4.74
N TYR A 460 35.38 -14.17 4.79
CA TYR A 460 35.98 -14.75 6.01
C TYR A 460 37.44 -14.34 6.21
N MET A 461 38.10 -13.90 5.14
CA MET A 461 39.50 -13.49 5.12
C MET A 461 39.77 -12.49 3.97
N PRO A 462 40.84 -11.67 4.05
CA PRO A 462 41.20 -10.75 2.98
C PRO A 462 41.45 -11.44 1.64
N VAL A 463 41.32 -10.69 0.55
CA VAL A 463 41.69 -11.16 -0.80
C VAL A 463 43.18 -11.53 -0.84
N SER A 464 43.55 -12.57 -1.59
CA SER A 464 44.95 -12.98 -1.78
C SER A 464 45.30 -13.14 -3.26
N ALA A 465 46.57 -12.91 -3.59
CA ALA A 465 47.14 -13.17 -4.91
C ALA A 465 48.64 -13.43 -4.81
N GLU A 466 49.20 -14.24 -5.71
CA GLU A 466 50.62 -14.63 -5.70
C GLU A 466 51.12 -15.09 -4.30
N GLY A 467 50.25 -15.74 -3.51
CA GLY A 467 50.53 -16.24 -2.15
C GLY A 467 50.53 -15.19 -1.03
N ASN A 468 50.20 -13.93 -1.33
CA ASN A 468 50.20 -12.82 -0.37
C ASN A 468 48.78 -12.27 -0.16
N LEU A 469 48.48 -11.76 1.04
CA LEU A 469 47.25 -11.01 1.31
C LEU A 469 47.34 -9.62 0.65
N LEU A 470 46.23 -9.14 0.09
CA LEU A 470 46.14 -7.85 -0.56
C LEU A 470 45.74 -6.74 0.42
N HIS A 471 46.28 -5.55 0.15
CA HIS A 471 46.06 -4.36 0.97
C HIS A 471 45.43 -3.24 0.13
N ALA A 472 44.54 -2.50 0.77
CA ALA A 472 43.95 -1.27 0.27
C ALA A 472 45.01 -0.16 0.09
N THR A 473 44.69 0.85 -0.70
CA THR A 473 45.40 2.14 -0.68
C THR A 473 45.31 2.74 0.74
N GLY A 474 46.41 2.71 1.48
CA GLY A 474 46.48 3.07 2.91
C GLY A 474 46.86 1.92 3.86
N GLY A 475 46.99 0.68 3.39
CA GLY A 475 47.59 -0.44 4.13
C GLY A 475 46.63 -1.29 4.97
N ALA A 476 45.34 -0.96 5.01
CA ALA A 476 44.32 -1.88 5.51
C ALA A 476 44.25 -3.16 4.64
N PHE A 477 43.74 -4.27 5.16
CA PHE A 477 43.48 -5.47 4.35
C PHE A 477 42.23 -5.28 3.47
N GLU A 478 42.29 -5.71 2.22
CA GLU A 478 41.14 -5.62 1.31
C GLU A 478 40.22 -6.84 1.43
N TYR A 479 38.91 -6.60 1.49
CA TYR A 479 37.87 -7.63 1.48
C TYR A 479 36.90 -7.36 0.33
N ILE A 480 36.72 -8.34 -0.55
CA ILE A 480 35.62 -8.35 -1.51
C ILE A 480 34.44 -9.08 -0.86
N TYR A 481 33.34 -8.37 -0.69
CA TYR A 481 32.09 -8.86 -0.13
C TYR A 481 31.32 -9.70 -1.17
N ALA A 482 30.00 -9.84 -1.04
CA ALA A 482 29.19 -10.60 -2.00
C ALA A 482 29.44 -10.10 -3.43
N ASP A 483 29.95 -10.97 -4.31
CA ASP A 483 30.24 -10.67 -5.73
C ASP A 483 29.60 -11.74 -6.63
N GLN A 484 30.01 -13.00 -6.48
CA GLN A 484 29.55 -14.11 -7.31
C GLN A 484 28.14 -14.55 -6.90
N HIS A 485 27.21 -14.51 -7.86
CA HIS A 485 25.82 -14.95 -7.67
C HIS A 485 25.20 -15.56 -8.94
N GLU A 486 24.10 -16.29 -8.77
CA GLU A 486 23.31 -16.91 -9.84
C GLU A 486 21.86 -17.19 -9.38
N VAL A 487 20.89 -17.15 -10.30
CA VAL A 487 19.51 -17.61 -10.11
C VAL A 487 19.35 -18.97 -10.80
N SER A 488 18.75 -19.96 -10.12
CA SER A 488 18.54 -21.28 -10.72
C SER A 488 17.62 -21.21 -11.96
N PRO A 489 17.78 -22.10 -12.97
CA PRO A 489 16.99 -22.05 -14.21
C PRO A 489 15.46 -22.18 -14.06
N ASP A 490 14.99 -22.64 -12.91
CA ASP A 490 13.57 -22.71 -12.52
C ASP A 490 13.08 -21.47 -11.72
N GLY A 491 13.98 -20.53 -11.45
CA GLY A 491 13.77 -19.37 -10.59
C GLY A 491 13.73 -19.66 -9.09
N LYS A 492 13.85 -20.92 -8.63
CA LYS A 492 13.55 -21.27 -7.23
C LYS A 492 14.58 -20.77 -6.21
N TYR A 493 15.86 -20.81 -6.55
CA TYR A 493 16.96 -20.49 -5.63
C TYR A 493 17.84 -19.37 -6.19
N TYR A 494 18.17 -18.43 -5.30
CA TYR A 494 19.27 -17.49 -5.50
C TYR A 494 20.51 -18.00 -4.76
N TYR A 495 21.60 -18.20 -5.48
CA TYR A 495 22.91 -18.59 -4.97
C TYR A 495 23.82 -17.36 -4.92
N TYR A 496 24.58 -17.19 -3.85
CA TYR A 496 25.49 -16.05 -3.68
C TYR A 496 26.63 -16.36 -2.71
N GLN A 497 27.80 -15.77 -2.97
CA GLN A 497 28.97 -15.86 -2.10
C GLN A 497 29.81 -14.58 -2.15
N PRO A 498 30.53 -14.24 -1.07
CA PRO A 498 31.64 -13.30 -1.16
C PRO A 498 32.88 -13.98 -1.74
N ALA A 499 33.77 -13.22 -2.38
CA ALA A 499 34.92 -13.78 -3.10
C ALA A 499 35.75 -14.77 -2.28
N ASN A 500 35.99 -14.44 -0.99
CA ASN A 500 36.70 -15.27 -0.01
C ASN A 500 35.76 -15.73 1.13
N GLY A 501 34.67 -16.44 0.82
CA GLY A 501 33.80 -17.06 1.82
C GLY A 501 32.94 -18.22 1.29
N GLY A 502 31.97 -18.66 2.08
CA GLY A 502 31.14 -19.83 1.78
C GLY A 502 29.94 -19.53 0.87
N LEU A 503 29.64 -20.46 -0.05
CA LEU A 503 28.49 -20.39 -0.94
C LEU A 503 27.19 -20.59 -0.17
N SER A 504 26.33 -19.58 -0.21
CA SER A 504 25.00 -19.58 0.38
C SER A 504 23.92 -19.70 -0.70
N ARG A 505 22.74 -20.19 -0.34
CA ARG A 505 21.54 -20.08 -1.16
C ARG A 505 20.32 -19.69 -0.33
N ILE A 506 19.31 -19.14 -0.98
CA ILE A 506 18.01 -18.82 -0.38
C ILE A 506 16.92 -19.02 -1.43
N GLU A 507 15.70 -19.42 -1.03
CA GLU A 507 14.59 -19.46 -1.98
C GLU A 507 14.14 -18.04 -2.34
N THR A 508 14.01 -17.77 -3.63
CA THR A 508 13.74 -16.44 -4.19
C THR A 508 12.45 -15.81 -3.67
N GLN A 509 11.43 -16.63 -3.39
CA GLN A 509 10.18 -16.20 -2.74
C GLN A 509 10.41 -15.37 -1.48
N TYR A 510 11.42 -15.70 -0.66
CA TYR A 510 11.71 -14.95 0.57
C TYR A 510 12.33 -13.58 0.27
N LEU A 511 13.22 -13.49 -0.73
CA LEU A 511 13.78 -12.22 -1.19
C LEU A 511 12.68 -11.32 -1.79
N ASP A 512 11.86 -11.89 -2.66
CA ASP A 512 10.83 -11.17 -3.40
C ASP A 512 9.71 -10.66 -2.48
N GLN A 513 9.36 -11.42 -1.43
CA GLN A 513 8.49 -10.95 -0.34
C GLN A 513 9.20 -9.90 0.55
N ALA A 514 10.46 -10.13 0.93
CA ALA A 514 11.23 -9.19 1.77
C ALA A 514 11.44 -7.82 1.11
N PHE A 515 11.39 -7.75 -0.22
CA PHE A 515 11.35 -6.49 -0.96
C PHE A 515 10.25 -5.56 -0.41
N TYR A 516 9.04 -6.06 -0.21
CA TYR A 516 7.92 -5.28 0.32
C TYR A 516 7.77 -5.41 1.85
N ASN A 517 8.10 -6.56 2.44
CA ASN A 517 7.94 -6.84 3.86
C ASN A 517 9.22 -6.52 4.67
N SER A 518 9.19 -5.39 5.37
CA SER A 518 10.31 -4.93 6.20
C SER A 518 10.61 -5.78 7.43
N ALA A 519 9.65 -6.56 7.95
CA ALA A 519 9.90 -7.50 9.04
C ALA A 519 10.63 -8.74 8.50
N LEU A 520 10.16 -9.31 7.39
CA LEU A 520 10.82 -10.43 6.72
C LEU A 520 12.26 -10.07 6.31
N ALA A 521 12.48 -8.87 5.77
CA ALA A 521 13.80 -8.38 5.40
C ALA A 521 14.82 -8.37 6.56
N GLN A 522 14.37 -8.20 7.80
CA GLN A 522 15.21 -8.23 9.01
C GLN A 522 15.51 -9.66 9.51
N ILE A 523 14.80 -10.68 9.02
CA ILE A 523 14.98 -12.09 9.41
C ILE A 523 15.35 -13.01 8.24
N LEU A 524 15.66 -12.46 7.06
CA LEU A 524 16.00 -13.22 5.85
C LEU A 524 17.11 -14.26 6.05
N SER A 525 18.08 -13.99 6.92
CA SER A 525 19.18 -14.91 7.24
C SER A 525 18.74 -16.18 7.98
N GLN A 526 17.51 -16.24 8.50
CA GLN A 526 16.90 -17.47 9.01
C GLN A 526 16.44 -18.43 7.90
N PHE A 527 16.30 -17.92 6.67
CA PHE A 527 15.84 -18.67 5.49
C PHE A 527 16.96 -19.01 4.50
N ARG A 528 18.22 -18.60 4.77
CA ARG A 528 19.37 -19.01 3.98
C ARG A 528 19.85 -20.41 4.37
N GLU A 529 20.38 -21.13 3.40
CA GLU A 529 21.05 -22.41 3.57
C GLU A 529 22.53 -22.27 3.16
N SER A 530 23.45 -22.80 3.97
CA SER A 530 24.85 -22.96 3.54
C SER A 530 24.93 -24.09 2.51
N TYR A 531 25.39 -23.79 1.31
CA TYR A 531 25.49 -24.73 0.19
C TYR A 531 26.92 -25.27 0.00
N SER A 532 27.94 -24.44 0.25
CA SER A 532 29.33 -24.87 0.48
C SER A 532 29.96 -24.08 1.61
N LEU A 533 30.64 -24.77 2.53
CA LEU A 533 31.40 -24.15 3.62
C LEU A 533 32.91 -24.06 3.32
N THR A 534 33.40 -24.71 2.26
CA THR A 534 34.76 -24.50 1.77
C THR A 534 34.80 -23.15 1.07
N PRO A 535 35.61 -22.18 1.54
CA PRO A 535 35.74 -20.91 0.86
C PRO A 535 36.38 -21.10 -0.52
N LYS A 536 35.99 -20.27 -1.49
CA LYS A 536 36.88 -19.98 -2.62
C LYS A 536 38.09 -19.25 -2.04
N ASP A 537 39.26 -19.84 -2.19
CA ASP A 537 40.51 -19.09 -2.24
C ASP A 537 40.86 -18.88 -3.73
N HIS A 538 41.68 -17.87 -4.04
CA HIS A 538 42.17 -17.67 -5.41
C HIS A 538 43.31 -18.66 -5.77
N HIS A 539 43.26 -19.89 -5.22
CA HIS A 539 44.31 -20.92 -5.34
C HIS A 539 43.76 -22.33 -5.68
N SER A 540 42.54 -22.68 -5.24
CA SER A 540 41.95 -24.04 -5.33
C SER A 540 41.60 -24.55 -6.73
N ALA A 541 41.76 -23.74 -7.78
CA ALA A 541 41.62 -24.19 -9.17
C ALA A 541 42.60 -25.32 -9.56
N HIS A 542 43.67 -25.54 -8.78
CA HIS A 542 44.75 -26.48 -9.11
C HIS A 542 44.49 -27.97 -8.78
N GLU A 543 43.50 -28.34 -7.95
CA GLU A 543 43.49 -29.68 -7.31
C GLU A 543 42.67 -30.80 -7.99
N ARG A 544 42.04 -30.61 -9.17
CA ARG A 544 41.20 -31.66 -9.79
C ARG A 544 41.50 -32.09 -11.22
N HIS A 545 42.34 -31.38 -11.98
CA HIS A 545 42.82 -31.84 -13.29
C HIS A 545 44.32 -31.54 -13.45
N GLN A 546 45.14 -32.60 -13.44
CA GLN A 546 46.61 -32.49 -13.41
C GLN A 546 47.27 -32.08 -14.75
N ASP A 547 46.50 -31.99 -15.84
CA ASP A 547 47.02 -31.79 -17.20
C ASP A 547 46.95 -30.33 -17.70
N ALA A 548 46.60 -29.36 -16.86
CA ALA A 548 46.49 -27.94 -17.24
C ALA A 548 47.15 -26.97 -16.24
N VAL A 549 47.88 -25.99 -16.77
CA VAL A 549 48.49 -24.84 -16.06
C VAL A 549 49.56 -25.20 -15.02
N SER A 550 50.68 -25.74 -15.50
CA SER A 550 51.95 -25.76 -14.74
C SER A 550 52.66 -24.39 -14.76
N ALA A 551 51.98 -23.34 -14.28
CA ALA A 551 52.50 -21.97 -14.23
C ALA A 551 52.45 -21.43 -12.79
N GLY A 552 53.61 -21.13 -12.20
CA GLY A 552 53.78 -20.77 -10.79
C GLY A 552 53.36 -19.34 -10.42
N SER A 553 52.15 -18.93 -10.80
CA SER A 553 51.58 -17.62 -10.49
C SER A 553 50.08 -17.79 -10.22
N ALA A 554 49.65 -17.63 -8.97
CA ALA A 554 48.25 -17.77 -8.59
C ALA A 554 47.38 -16.72 -9.29
N LEU A 555 46.45 -17.18 -10.14
CA LEU A 555 45.65 -16.33 -11.02
C LEU A 555 44.36 -15.93 -10.31
N ALA A 556 44.13 -14.62 -10.15
CA ALA A 556 42.81 -14.14 -9.79
C ALA A 556 41.89 -14.29 -11.01
N VAL A 557 41.01 -15.30 -10.97
CA VAL A 557 39.97 -15.52 -11.99
C VAL A 557 38.66 -14.91 -11.51
N ASP A 558 38.13 -14.07 -12.38
CA ASP A 558 36.99 -13.17 -12.23
C ASP A 558 36.20 -13.15 -13.55
N ALA A 559 35.01 -12.54 -13.61
CA ALA A 559 34.18 -12.40 -14.82
C ALA A 559 34.08 -13.68 -15.68
N MET A 560 33.90 -14.83 -15.02
CA MET A 560 33.85 -16.14 -15.67
C MET A 560 32.57 -16.30 -16.48
N TRP A 561 32.68 -16.87 -17.69
CA TRP A 561 31.54 -17.03 -18.59
C TRP A 561 31.48 -18.44 -19.19
N ILE A 562 30.29 -18.99 -19.37
CA ILE A 562 30.08 -20.32 -19.98
C ILE A 562 29.54 -20.15 -21.39
N ASP A 563 30.24 -20.66 -22.39
CA ASP A 563 29.79 -20.56 -23.78
C ASP A 563 28.82 -21.68 -24.21
N THR A 564 28.16 -21.47 -25.35
CA THR A 564 27.24 -22.46 -25.95
C THR A 564 27.94 -23.74 -26.43
N GLN A 565 29.28 -23.79 -26.36
CA GLN A 565 30.12 -24.97 -26.63
C GLN A 565 30.53 -25.69 -25.32
N LYS A 566 29.94 -25.29 -24.18
CA LYS A 566 30.13 -25.87 -22.84
C LYS A 566 31.49 -25.63 -22.20
N ARG A 567 32.18 -24.55 -22.61
CA ARG A 567 33.48 -24.15 -22.04
C ARG A 567 33.30 -23.03 -21.05
N LEU A 568 33.87 -23.19 -19.87
CA LEU A 568 34.09 -22.12 -18.90
C LEU A 568 35.31 -21.30 -19.36
N TRP A 569 35.09 -20.03 -19.66
CA TRP A 569 36.11 -19.02 -19.91
C TRP A 569 36.53 -18.39 -18.58
N MET A 570 37.84 -18.33 -18.38
CA MET A 570 38.48 -17.91 -17.13
C MET A 570 39.55 -16.86 -17.45
N PRO A 571 39.20 -15.56 -17.52
CA PRO A 571 40.19 -14.52 -17.72
C PRO A 571 41.06 -14.40 -16.45
N ALA A 572 42.37 -14.44 -16.63
CA ALA A 572 43.33 -14.31 -15.55
C ALA A 572 43.64 -12.83 -15.32
N ALA A 573 42.84 -12.18 -14.48
CA ALA A 573 43.08 -10.81 -14.07
C ALA A 573 44.37 -10.74 -13.25
N GLN A 574 45.28 -9.85 -13.64
CA GLN A 574 46.42 -9.46 -12.79
C GLN A 574 45.92 -8.48 -11.72
N LEU A 575 44.93 -8.90 -10.93
CA LEU A 575 44.13 -8.06 -10.03
C LEU A 575 45.01 -7.31 -9.02
N ASN A 576 45.97 -8.03 -8.44
CA ASN A 576 47.03 -7.53 -7.56
C ASN A 576 47.96 -6.48 -8.19
N ARG A 577 47.91 -6.29 -9.51
CA ARG A 577 48.68 -5.29 -10.27
C ARG A 577 47.78 -4.18 -10.82
N GLY A 578 46.48 -4.25 -10.59
CA GLY A 578 45.52 -3.18 -10.87
C GLY A 578 45.70 -1.98 -9.94
N THR A 579 45.17 -0.84 -10.36
CA THR A 579 45.28 0.44 -9.64
C THR A 579 44.76 0.46 -8.18
N PRO A 580 43.71 -0.29 -7.76
CA PRO A 580 43.21 -0.23 -6.37
C PRO A 580 44.25 -0.67 -5.33
N PHE A 581 45.00 -1.72 -5.66
CA PHE A 581 45.99 -2.39 -4.81
C PHE A 581 47.38 -1.74 -4.82
N ASN A 582 47.56 -0.69 -5.63
CA ASN A 582 48.87 -0.14 -6.00
C ASN A 582 48.88 1.40 -5.93
N ASN A 583 48.15 1.99 -4.98
CA ASN A 583 48.05 3.43 -4.75
C ASN A 583 47.72 4.22 -6.05
N GLY A 584 46.81 3.70 -6.88
CA GLY A 584 46.40 4.32 -8.14
C GLY A 584 47.32 4.05 -9.35
N THR A 585 48.44 3.33 -9.18
CA THR A 585 49.36 2.99 -10.29
C THR A 585 49.03 1.60 -10.85
N SER A 586 49.03 1.43 -12.17
CA SER A 586 48.85 0.11 -12.79
C SER A 586 50.21 -0.54 -13.09
N TYR A 587 50.39 -1.78 -12.66
CA TYR A 587 51.51 -2.65 -13.01
C TYR A 587 51.06 -3.88 -13.82
N VAL A 588 49.85 -3.86 -14.38
CA VAL A 588 49.35 -4.92 -15.26
C VAL A 588 50.27 -5.04 -16.49
N VAL A 589 50.73 -6.26 -16.77
CA VAL A 589 51.65 -6.56 -17.87
C VAL A 589 50.90 -7.29 -18.99
N PRO A 590 50.66 -6.67 -20.16
CA PRO A 590 50.10 -7.35 -21.32
C PRO A 590 51.09 -8.37 -21.94
N PRO A 591 50.60 -9.42 -22.62
CA PRO A 591 49.20 -9.77 -22.81
C PRO A 591 48.55 -10.33 -21.54
N LEU A 592 47.24 -10.08 -21.38
CA LEU A 592 46.44 -10.82 -20.42
C LEU A 592 46.15 -12.22 -20.96
N HIS A 593 46.09 -13.20 -20.07
CA HIS A 593 45.77 -14.59 -20.43
C HIS A 593 44.30 -14.88 -20.16
N VAL A 594 43.69 -15.68 -21.02
CA VAL A 594 42.35 -16.23 -20.81
C VAL A 594 42.44 -17.74 -20.99
N PHE A 595 41.99 -18.47 -19.98
CA PHE A 595 42.01 -19.93 -19.96
C PHE A 595 40.60 -20.45 -20.27
N THR A 596 40.51 -21.66 -20.82
CA THR A 596 39.23 -22.34 -21.08
C THR A 596 39.29 -23.79 -20.61
N VAL A 597 38.19 -24.26 -20.02
CA VAL A 597 38.01 -25.66 -19.62
C VAL A 597 36.62 -26.14 -20.03
N ASP A 598 36.51 -27.35 -20.58
CA ASP A 598 35.21 -27.98 -20.86
C ASP A 598 34.59 -28.43 -19.53
N ILE A 599 33.37 -27.98 -19.25
CA ILE A 599 32.64 -28.29 -18.01
C ILE A 599 31.39 -29.16 -18.28
N GLY A 600 31.12 -29.53 -19.53
CA GLY A 600 29.99 -30.40 -19.89
C GLY A 600 28.58 -29.79 -19.76
N CYS A 601 28.42 -28.64 -19.12
CA CYS A 601 27.20 -27.83 -19.06
C CYS A 601 27.33 -26.52 -19.86
N GLY A 602 26.21 -25.99 -20.35
CA GLY A 602 26.15 -24.71 -21.06
C GLY A 602 25.68 -23.55 -20.16
N PRO A 603 25.59 -22.32 -20.68
CA PRO A 603 25.12 -21.15 -19.96
C PRO A 603 23.71 -21.29 -19.36
N SER A 604 23.43 -20.48 -18.34
CA SER A 604 22.07 -20.24 -17.86
C SER A 604 21.20 -19.66 -18.98
N PRO A 605 20.01 -20.21 -19.25
CA PRO A 605 19.12 -19.71 -20.31
C PRO A 605 18.42 -18.39 -19.94
N ILE A 606 18.76 -17.79 -18.80
CA ILE A 606 18.15 -16.58 -18.25
C ILE A 606 19.05 -15.35 -18.51
N ASP A 607 20.36 -15.52 -18.39
CA ASP A 607 21.31 -14.40 -18.26
C ASP A 607 22.31 -14.29 -19.44
N HIS A 608 22.47 -15.36 -20.24
CA HIS A 608 23.55 -15.50 -21.24
C HIS A 608 23.08 -16.13 -22.57
N ALA A 609 21.81 -15.92 -22.97
CA ALA A 609 21.15 -16.58 -24.11
C ALA A 609 20.78 -15.63 -25.26
#